data_AF-A0A945DU47-F1
#
_entry.id   AF-A0A945DU47-F1
#
_cell.length_a   1.000
_cell.length_b   1.000
_cell.length_c   1.000
_cell.angle_alpha   90.00
_cell.angle_beta   90.00
_cell.angle_gamma   90.00
#
_symmetry.space_group_name_H-M   'P 1'
#
loop_
_entity.id
_entity.type
_entity.pdbx_description
1 polymer ?
#
loop_
_entity_poly.entity_id
_entity_poly.type
_entity_poly.pdbx_seq_one_letter_code
_entity_poly.pdbx_strand_id
1 'polypeptide(L)'
;MNDLFISYAHIDDLPISEDQKGWITEFQRILENRLAQLMGEKPKIWRDQKLSGSDIFDEQIVEEFKNTKLMVSILSPRYIKSEWCNKEITEFYKNAEETGGVAVAGKSRVLKVVKTPYDPDEVQPELQRVFGSVLGFNFYDFDNNSGKVVEYNEAFGKEARQNYFSRIYDLAYEICEILKKSDSADADESAIATPEEGGKTVYLATVTADRNEERENIVRDLRERGHMILPDSQLPFNAAEIELKVSEYMDRADVAIHLLGSSYGMIPEAGDKSVIETQIRLSAVEAAKRGIERLVWLPNELQTTEEKQTDFVERLRVDPATYQKTDFVEGTFEIFKGLVIDHFIEKKSRVDNPVQDASGDGPRVVYLMAPPDDEEKIEAIEDYLFEHGLEVVIPVFSGTEAEVSEAHMENLRICDSVLIYFGSATRQWVNMKLNNMIKASGQGRTQPIREKVILIAPPESRHKERFRSHLAEIIQIPGDSLGPLDSFITKVKSKD
;
A
#
# COMPACT_ATOMS: atom_id res chain seq x y z
N MET A 1 -27.95 -17.09 19.96
CA MET A 1 -26.89 -17.01 18.93
C MET A 1 -25.83 -16.05 19.46
N ASN A 2 -24.62 -16.56 19.61
CA ASN A 2 -23.42 -15.80 19.97
C ASN A 2 -22.71 -15.38 18.69
N ASP A 3 -22.13 -14.19 18.69
CA ASP A 3 -21.45 -13.66 17.51
C ASP A 3 -20.04 -14.25 17.41
N LEU A 4 -19.38 -14.45 18.55
CA LEU A 4 -17.99 -14.86 18.60
C LEU A 4 -17.68 -15.78 19.79
N PHE A 5 -16.97 -16.88 19.51
CA PHE A 5 -16.29 -17.69 20.51
C PHE A 5 -14.78 -17.44 20.48
N ILE A 6 -14.14 -17.27 21.63
CA ILE A 6 -12.68 -17.17 21.76
C ILE A 6 -12.13 -18.45 22.38
N SER A 7 -11.39 -19.23 21.60
CA SER A 7 -10.65 -20.42 22.04
C SER A 7 -9.20 -20.07 22.32
N TYR A 8 -8.68 -20.51 23.45
CA TYR A 8 -7.33 -20.22 23.92
C TYR A 8 -6.86 -21.27 24.93
N ALA A 9 -5.55 -21.36 25.19
CA ALA A 9 -5.06 -22.16 26.30
C ALA A 9 -5.09 -21.35 27.60
N HIS A 10 -5.67 -21.87 28.68
CA HIS A 10 -5.83 -21.11 29.94
C HIS A 10 -4.54 -20.52 30.52
N ILE A 11 -3.39 -21.16 30.30
CA ILE A 11 -2.09 -20.62 30.73
C ILE A 11 -1.76 -19.27 30.07
N ASP A 12 -2.31 -19.02 28.89
CA ASP A 12 -2.08 -17.78 28.14
C ASP A 12 -2.80 -16.57 28.73
N ASP A 13 -3.75 -16.81 29.64
CA ASP A 13 -4.46 -15.77 30.38
C ASP A 13 -3.93 -15.58 31.81
N LEU A 14 -2.77 -16.18 32.14
CA LEU A 14 -2.11 -15.85 33.40
C LEU A 14 -1.56 -14.42 33.35
N PRO A 15 -1.84 -13.59 34.37
CA PRO A 15 -1.35 -12.23 34.41
C PRO A 15 0.16 -12.19 34.71
N ILE A 16 0.85 -11.18 34.19
CA ILE A 16 2.30 -10.98 34.40
C ILE A 16 2.58 -10.53 35.85
N SER A 17 1.67 -9.78 36.45
CA SER A 17 1.72 -9.31 37.84
C SER A 17 0.33 -9.35 38.48
N GLU A 18 0.26 -9.41 39.81
CA GLU A 18 -1.01 -9.56 40.55
C GLU A 18 -2.02 -8.41 40.31
N ASP A 19 -1.54 -7.24 39.90
CA ASP A 19 -2.33 -6.04 39.60
C ASP A 19 -2.79 -5.95 38.14
N GLN A 20 -2.33 -6.86 37.27
CA GLN A 20 -2.67 -6.89 35.85
C GLN A 20 -3.67 -7.98 35.52
N LYS A 21 -4.42 -7.78 34.44
CA LYS A 21 -5.26 -8.81 33.84
C LYS A 21 -4.43 -9.70 32.91
N GLY A 22 -4.90 -10.93 32.72
CA GLY A 22 -4.34 -11.83 31.72
C GLY A 22 -4.51 -11.31 30.29
N TRP A 23 -3.63 -11.76 29.40
CA TRP A 23 -3.59 -11.31 28.00
C TRP A 23 -4.91 -11.55 27.28
N ILE A 24 -5.57 -12.69 27.53
CA ILE A 24 -6.82 -13.07 26.86
C ILE A 24 -7.98 -12.24 27.38
N THR A 25 -8.01 -11.99 28.69
CA THR A 25 -9.00 -11.13 29.35
C THR A 25 -8.92 -9.70 28.78
N GLU A 26 -7.72 -9.18 28.60
CA GLU A 26 -7.51 -7.83 28.05
C GLU A 26 -7.85 -7.77 26.56
N PHE A 27 -7.41 -8.76 25.80
CA PHE A 27 -7.75 -8.94 24.39
C PHE A 27 -9.26 -8.93 24.16
N GLN A 28 -10.01 -9.76 24.89
CA GLN A 28 -11.46 -9.83 24.79
C GLN A 28 -12.09 -8.46 25.09
N ARG A 29 -11.67 -7.79 26.16
CA ARG A 29 -12.22 -6.49 26.57
C ARG A 29 -12.07 -5.45 25.48
N ILE A 30 -10.90 -5.36 24.86
CA ILE A 30 -10.63 -4.36 23.82
C ILE A 30 -11.38 -4.73 22.53
N LEU A 31 -11.37 -6.01 22.15
CA LEU A 31 -12.08 -6.51 20.98
C LEU A 31 -13.59 -6.27 21.09
N GLU A 32 -14.19 -6.58 22.24
CA GLU A 32 -15.62 -6.35 22.52
C GLU A 32 -15.98 -4.87 22.37
N ASN A 33 -15.19 -3.98 22.96
CA ASN A 33 -15.40 -2.53 22.85
C ASN A 33 -15.31 -2.05 21.40
N ARG A 34 -14.31 -2.54 20.65
CA ARG A 34 -14.11 -2.10 19.26
C ARG A 34 -15.19 -2.64 18.34
N LEU A 35 -15.58 -3.90 18.49
CA LEU A 35 -16.69 -4.49 17.76
C LEU A 35 -18.00 -3.75 18.05
N ALA A 36 -18.26 -3.40 19.32
CA ALA A 36 -19.44 -2.62 19.67
C ALA A 36 -19.49 -1.25 18.97
N GLN A 37 -18.34 -0.58 18.83
CA GLN A 37 -18.23 0.68 18.08
C GLN A 37 -18.49 0.49 16.58
N LEU A 38 -18.01 -0.61 15.98
CA LEU A 38 -18.14 -0.87 14.55
C LEU A 38 -19.53 -1.37 14.14
N MET A 39 -20.19 -2.13 15.02
CA MET A 39 -21.52 -2.71 14.77
C MET A 39 -22.65 -1.77 15.23
N GLY A 40 -22.39 -0.85 16.15
CA GLY A 40 -23.41 0.01 16.78
C GLY A 40 -24.20 -0.67 17.89
N GLU A 41 -23.93 -1.95 18.16
CA GLU A 41 -24.51 -2.75 19.24
C GLU A 41 -23.45 -3.66 19.88
N LYS A 42 -23.68 -4.11 21.12
CA LYS A 42 -22.70 -4.97 21.81
C LYS A 42 -22.70 -6.39 21.23
N PRO A 43 -21.55 -6.91 20.77
CA PRO A 43 -21.47 -8.29 20.30
C PRO A 43 -21.60 -9.26 21.47
N LYS A 44 -22.17 -10.44 21.21
CA LYS A 44 -22.21 -11.55 22.16
C LYS A 44 -20.95 -12.39 22.02
N ILE A 45 -19.92 -12.00 22.77
CA ILE A 45 -18.65 -12.72 22.83
C ILE A 45 -18.65 -13.63 24.05
N TRP A 46 -18.28 -14.90 23.85
CA TRP A 46 -18.08 -15.83 24.94
C TRP A 46 -16.74 -16.56 24.80
N ARG A 47 -16.23 -17.07 25.91
CA ARG A 47 -15.01 -17.86 26.00
C ARG A 47 -15.15 -18.84 27.14
N ASP A 48 -14.39 -19.92 27.08
CA ASP A 48 -14.34 -20.84 28.20
C ASP A 48 -13.53 -20.24 29.36
N GLN A 49 -14.13 -20.12 30.54
CA GLN A 49 -13.49 -19.61 31.75
C GLN A 49 -13.22 -20.69 32.80
N LYS A 50 -13.70 -21.93 32.59
CA LYS A 50 -13.72 -22.96 33.63
C LYS A 50 -13.63 -24.36 33.03
N LEU A 51 -12.44 -24.73 32.57
CA LEU A 51 -12.14 -26.16 32.42
C LEU A 51 -10.75 -26.47 32.96
N SER A 52 -10.75 -27.13 34.10
CA SER A 52 -9.60 -27.92 34.51
C SER A 52 -9.55 -29.17 33.61
N GLY A 53 -8.36 -29.67 33.27
CA GLY A 53 -8.20 -30.81 32.34
C GLY A 53 -8.84 -32.14 32.76
N SER A 54 -9.63 -32.15 33.85
CA SER A 54 -10.46 -33.25 34.33
C SER A 54 -11.96 -33.05 34.08
N ASP A 55 -12.38 -31.88 33.59
CA ASP A 55 -13.80 -31.58 33.37
C ASP A 55 -14.28 -32.26 32.08
N ILE A 56 -15.43 -32.94 32.19
CA ILE A 56 -16.08 -33.66 31.10
C ILE A 56 -16.43 -32.62 30.02
N PHE A 57 -16.16 -32.93 28.74
CA PHE A 57 -16.58 -32.15 27.59
C PHE A 57 -18.08 -31.85 27.71
N ASP A 58 -18.39 -30.68 28.23
CA ASP A 58 -19.73 -30.34 28.67
C ASP A 58 -20.60 -30.27 27.42
N GLU A 59 -21.70 -31.04 27.36
CA GLU A 59 -22.63 -31.01 26.23
C GLU A 59 -23.10 -29.57 25.93
N GLN A 60 -23.06 -28.70 26.94
CA GLN A 60 -23.28 -27.26 26.85
C GLN A 60 -22.35 -26.56 25.84
N ILE A 61 -21.05 -26.88 25.81
CA ILE A 61 -20.09 -26.23 24.89
C ILE A 61 -20.41 -26.59 23.43
N VAL A 62 -20.83 -27.84 23.19
CA VAL A 62 -21.23 -28.31 21.86
C VAL A 62 -22.50 -27.63 21.38
N GLU A 63 -23.48 -27.43 22.27
CA GLU A 63 -24.69 -26.67 21.96
C GLU A 63 -24.40 -25.18 21.69
N GLU A 64 -23.44 -24.59 22.41
CA GLU A 64 -23.02 -23.21 22.19
C GLU A 64 -22.28 -23.04 20.84
N PHE A 65 -21.52 -24.05 20.38
CA PHE A 65 -20.91 -24.02 19.04
C PHE A 65 -21.94 -23.97 17.92
N LYS A 66 -23.05 -24.72 18.03
CA LYS A 66 -24.17 -24.64 17.06
C LYS A 66 -24.77 -23.25 16.99
N ASN A 67 -24.72 -22.52 18.09
CA ASN A 67 -25.28 -21.18 18.22
C ASN A 67 -24.23 -20.08 18.01
N THR A 68 -23.01 -20.38 17.56
CA THR A 68 -21.93 -19.41 17.39
C THR A 68 -21.64 -19.11 15.92
N LYS A 69 -21.62 -17.82 15.54
CA LYS A 69 -21.32 -17.41 14.15
C LYS A 69 -19.85 -17.59 13.80
N LEU A 70 -18.93 -17.09 14.62
CA LEU A 70 -17.48 -17.10 14.36
C LEU A 70 -16.66 -17.63 15.55
N MET A 71 -15.48 -18.17 15.26
CA MET A 71 -14.51 -18.61 16.25
C MET A 71 -13.18 -17.88 16.04
N VAL A 72 -12.60 -17.32 17.11
CA VAL A 72 -11.23 -16.80 17.15
C VAL A 72 -10.38 -17.76 17.98
N SER A 73 -9.36 -18.34 17.35
CA SER A 73 -8.42 -19.24 18.01
C SER A 73 -7.10 -18.54 18.27
N ILE A 74 -6.74 -18.41 19.54
CA ILE A 74 -5.51 -17.75 20.01
C ILE A 74 -4.42 -18.81 20.19
N LEU A 75 -3.58 -18.93 19.18
CA LEU A 75 -2.50 -19.88 19.07
C LEU A 75 -1.27 -19.45 19.88
N SER A 76 -0.71 -20.43 20.57
CA SER A 76 0.54 -20.40 21.32
C SER A 76 1.14 -21.81 21.31
N PRO A 77 2.41 -21.99 21.72
CA PRO A 77 2.97 -23.34 21.90
C PRO A 77 2.11 -24.23 22.81
N ARG A 78 1.42 -23.65 23.82
CA ARG A 78 0.52 -24.42 24.67
C ARG A 78 -0.77 -24.80 23.93
N TYR A 79 -1.34 -23.89 23.14
CA TYR A 79 -2.55 -24.16 22.36
C TYR A 79 -2.37 -25.36 21.44
N ILE A 80 -1.27 -25.36 20.66
CA ILE A 80 -0.98 -26.41 19.69
C ILE A 80 -0.83 -27.80 20.36
N LYS A 81 -0.31 -27.83 21.59
CA LYS A 81 -0.13 -29.04 22.40
C LYS A 81 -1.37 -29.43 23.22
N SER A 82 -2.41 -28.62 23.20
CA SER A 82 -3.60 -28.83 24.02
C SER A 82 -4.61 -29.72 23.29
N GLU A 83 -4.79 -30.96 23.79
CA GLU A 83 -5.86 -31.85 23.29
C GLU A 83 -7.25 -31.19 23.40
N TRP A 84 -7.43 -30.36 24.41
CA TRP A 84 -8.69 -29.65 24.63
C TRP A 84 -8.98 -28.65 23.51
N CYS A 85 -8.03 -27.75 23.22
CA CYS A 85 -8.17 -26.75 22.17
C CYS A 85 -8.40 -27.40 20.79
N ASN A 86 -7.75 -28.55 20.55
CA ASN A 86 -7.92 -29.30 19.31
C ASN A 86 -9.30 -29.94 19.18
N LYS A 87 -9.89 -30.40 20.29
CA LYS A 87 -11.27 -30.88 20.30
C LYS A 87 -12.25 -29.74 20.03
N GLU A 88 -12.09 -28.58 20.68
CA GLU A 88 -12.95 -27.41 20.46
C GLU A 88 -13.00 -27.00 18.99
N ILE A 89 -11.84 -26.80 18.37
CA ILE A 89 -11.78 -26.34 16.98
C ILE A 89 -12.27 -27.40 15.99
N THR A 90 -11.98 -28.68 16.24
CA THR A 90 -12.46 -29.77 15.39
C THR A 90 -13.98 -29.88 15.45
N GLU A 91 -14.56 -29.76 16.64
CA GLU A 91 -16.02 -29.81 16.83
C GLU A 91 -16.71 -28.57 16.22
N PHE A 92 -16.14 -27.37 16.43
CA PHE A 92 -16.65 -26.16 15.77
C PHE A 92 -16.59 -26.28 14.25
N TYR A 93 -15.46 -26.73 13.69
CA TYR A 93 -15.28 -26.88 12.25
C TYR A 93 -16.28 -27.88 11.67
N LYS A 94 -16.49 -29.03 12.32
CA LYS A 94 -17.48 -30.03 11.93
C LYS A 94 -18.91 -29.48 12.00
N ASN A 95 -19.28 -28.78 13.07
CA ASN A 95 -20.59 -28.13 13.17
C ASN A 95 -20.79 -27.07 12.07
N ALA A 96 -19.73 -26.32 11.75
CA ALA A 96 -19.78 -25.32 10.69
C ALA A 96 -20.02 -25.98 9.31
N GLU A 97 -19.37 -27.12 9.02
CA GLU A 97 -19.66 -27.92 7.83
C GLU A 97 -21.14 -28.34 7.74
N GLU A 98 -21.77 -28.67 8.87
CA GLU A 98 -23.15 -29.18 8.92
C GLU A 98 -24.25 -28.08 8.89
N THR A 99 -23.95 -26.85 9.34
CA THR A 99 -24.99 -25.82 9.62
C THR A 99 -24.97 -24.59 8.71
N GLY A 100 -23.86 -24.31 8.02
CA GLY A 100 -23.76 -23.10 7.17
C GLY A 100 -22.42 -22.92 6.45
N GLY A 101 -21.66 -24.00 6.27
CA GLY A 101 -20.31 -23.96 5.71
C GLY A 101 -19.23 -23.48 6.70
N VAL A 102 -17.99 -23.88 6.44
CA VAL A 102 -16.77 -23.45 7.18
C VAL A 102 -16.29 -22.05 6.77
N ALA A 103 -16.86 -21.51 5.69
CA ALA A 103 -16.59 -20.17 5.19
C ALA A 103 -17.90 -19.43 4.91
N VAL A 104 -17.92 -18.14 5.20
CA VAL A 104 -19.00 -17.22 4.89
C VAL A 104 -18.45 -16.12 3.98
N ALA A 105 -19.11 -15.88 2.84
CA ALA A 105 -18.70 -14.90 1.84
C ALA A 105 -17.21 -15.00 1.43
N GLY A 106 -16.72 -16.24 1.25
CA GLY A 106 -15.33 -16.53 0.89
C GLY A 106 -14.31 -16.39 2.02
N LYS A 107 -14.73 -16.09 3.25
CA LYS A 107 -13.87 -15.97 4.43
C LYS A 107 -14.14 -17.07 5.45
N SER A 108 -13.08 -17.60 6.06
CA SER A 108 -13.18 -18.64 7.10
C SER A 108 -14.00 -18.15 8.30
N ARG A 109 -14.86 -19.01 8.85
CA ARG A 109 -15.54 -18.78 10.14
C ARG A 109 -14.62 -18.97 11.34
N VAL A 110 -13.43 -19.51 11.11
CA VAL A 110 -12.35 -19.64 12.10
C VAL A 110 -11.28 -18.60 11.77
N LEU A 111 -11.07 -17.65 12.68
CA LEU A 111 -10.01 -16.65 12.61
C LEU A 111 -8.81 -17.09 13.45
N LYS A 112 -7.63 -17.04 12.83
CA LYS A 112 -6.38 -17.42 13.45
C LYS A 112 -5.72 -16.20 14.10
N VAL A 113 -5.46 -16.25 15.40
CA VAL A 113 -4.67 -15.24 16.12
C VAL A 113 -3.43 -15.93 16.68
N VAL A 114 -2.23 -15.46 16.36
CA VAL A 114 -0.99 -16.04 16.89
C VAL A 114 -0.42 -15.12 17.96
N LYS A 115 -0.63 -15.49 19.23
CA LYS A 115 -0.10 -14.76 20.40
C LYS A 115 1.41 -14.96 20.50
N THR A 116 1.83 -16.21 20.45
CA THR A 116 3.23 -16.62 20.60
C THR A 116 3.60 -17.52 19.43
N PRO A 117 4.72 -17.29 18.72
CA PRO A 117 5.16 -18.16 17.65
C PRO A 117 5.37 -19.58 18.18
N TYR A 118 5.04 -20.55 17.35
CA TYR A 118 5.13 -21.97 17.65
C TYR A 118 5.85 -22.68 16.51
N ASP A 119 6.40 -23.85 16.78
CA ASP A 119 7.06 -24.67 15.77
C ASP A 119 6.01 -25.28 14.83
N PRO A 120 6.07 -25.03 13.51
CA PRO A 120 5.16 -25.63 12.54
C PRO A 120 5.18 -27.17 12.56
N ASP A 121 6.30 -27.79 12.93
CA ASP A 121 6.43 -29.25 12.99
C ASP A 121 5.72 -29.87 14.20
N GLU A 122 5.40 -29.05 15.21
CA GLU A 122 4.62 -29.46 16.39
C GLU A 122 3.11 -29.36 16.16
N VAL A 123 2.66 -28.86 15.01
CA VAL A 123 1.24 -28.66 14.70
C VAL A 123 0.55 -30.00 14.43
N GLN A 124 -0.56 -30.26 15.13
CA GLN A 124 -1.34 -31.48 14.92
C GLN A 124 -2.04 -31.43 13.53
N PRO A 125 -2.18 -32.58 12.84
CA PRO A 125 -2.73 -32.63 11.48
C PRO A 125 -4.12 -31.98 11.34
N GLU A 126 -4.97 -32.12 12.36
CA GLU A 126 -6.31 -31.53 12.43
C GLU A 126 -6.24 -30.01 12.40
N LEU A 127 -5.34 -29.42 13.20
CA LEU A 127 -5.09 -27.98 13.20
C LEU A 127 -4.51 -27.51 11.87
N GLN A 128 -3.63 -28.30 11.26
CA GLN A 128 -3.02 -27.94 9.99
C GLN A 128 -4.05 -27.92 8.85
N ARG A 129 -5.06 -28.80 8.89
CA ARG A 129 -6.18 -28.76 7.96
C ARG A 129 -7.03 -27.50 8.12
N VAL A 130 -7.31 -27.10 9.36
CA VAL A 130 -8.15 -25.92 9.64
C VAL A 130 -7.39 -24.61 9.39
N PHE A 131 -6.16 -24.50 9.86
CA PHE A 131 -5.37 -23.26 9.80
C PHE A 131 -4.42 -23.15 8.62
N GLY A 132 -4.13 -24.25 7.91
CA GLY A 132 -3.18 -24.24 6.79
C GLY A 132 -3.64 -23.37 5.61
N SER A 133 -4.94 -23.08 5.53
CA SER A 133 -5.56 -22.23 4.51
C SER A 133 -6.00 -20.86 5.02
N VAL A 134 -5.76 -20.54 6.30
CA VAL A 134 -6.29 -19.33 6.97
C VAL A 134 -5.16 -18.36 7.32
N LEU A 135 -5.28 -17.12 6.85
CA LEU A 135 -4.41 -16.02 7.25
C LEU A 135 -4.61 -15.70 8.74
N GLY A 136 -3.50 -15.51 9.45
CA GLY A 136 -3.52 -15.25 10.89
C GLY A 136 -3.11 -13.82 11.25
N PHE A 137 -3.62 -13.35 12.38
CA PHE A 137 -3.21 -12.10 13.01
C PHE A 137 -2.07 -12.38 13.98
N ASN A 138 -0.86 -11.96 13.63
CA ASN A 138 0.31 -12.13 14.50
C ASN A 138 0.35 -11.01 15.53
N PHE A 139 0.40 -11.40 16.79
CA PHE A 139 0.52 -10.53 17.96
C PHE A 139 1.94 -10.56 18.54
N TYR A 140 2.92 -10.74 17.67
CA TYR A 140 4.32 -10.72 17.99
C TYR A 140 5.10 -10.20 16.78
N ASP A 141 6.32 -9.75 17.05
CA ASP A 141 7.31 -9.42 16.04
C ASP A 141 8.67 -10.02 16.40
N PHE A 142 9.64 -9.90 15.50
CA PHE A 142 11.04 -10.19 15.79
C PHE A 142 11.80 -8.87 15.92
N ASP A 143 12.47 -8.69 17.05
CA ASP A 143 13.35 -7.53 17.24
C ASP A 143 14.45 -7.53 16.18
N ASN A 144 14.50 -6.48 15.36
CA ASN A 144 15.40 -6.38 14.20
C ASN A 144 16.90 -6.47 14.58
N ASN A 145 17.26 -6.17 15.82
CA ASN A 145 18.65 -6.20 16.28
C ASN A 145 19.06 -7.55 16.89
N SER A 146 18.14 -8.22 17.59
CA SER A 146 18.44 -9.43 18.37
C SER A 146 17.79 -10.70 17.83
N GLY A 147 16.87 -10.59 16.87
CA GLY A 147 16.08 -11.71 16.34
C GLY A 147 15.16 -12.35 17.39
N LYS A 148 14.99 -11.72 18.55
CA LYS A 148 14.15 -12.25 19.62
C LYS A 148 12.69 -11.92 19.36
N VAL A 149 11.83 -12.87 19.71
CA VAL A 149 10.39 -12.67 19.67
C VAL A 149 9.99 -11.60 20.69
N VAL A 150 9.25 -10.60 20.22
CA VAL A 150 8.64 -9.55 21.03
C VAL A 150 7.13 -9.70 20.90
N GLU A 151 6.49 -10.21 21.95
CA GLU A 151 5.02 -10.29 21.99
C GLU A 151 4.42 -8.90 22.19
N TYR A 152 3.34 -8.63 21.46
CA TYR A 152 2.54 -7.43 21.64
C TYR A 152 1.74 -7.55 22.94
N ASN A 153 2.05 -6.69 23.89
CA ASN A 153 1.38 -6.61 25.16
C ASN A 153 1.34 -5.14 25.61
N GLU A 154 0.20 -4.71 26.14
CA GLU A 154 0.00 -3.37 26.70
C GLU A 154 1.01 -3.02 27.81
N ALA A 155 1.53 -4.04 28.51
CA ALA A 155 2.49 -3.90 29.60
C ALA A 155 3.92 -3.58 29.16
N PHE A 156 4.30 -3.84 27.90
CA PHE A 156 5.69 -3.75 27.42
C PHE A 156 6.08 -2.40 26.78
N GLY A 157 5.37 -1.32 27.15
CA GLY A 157 5.69 0.05 26.73
C GLY A 157 4.75 0.61 25.67
N LYS A 158 4.99 1.85 25.24
CA LYS A 158 4.08 2.60 24.35
C LYS A 158 3.95 1.99 22.96
N GLU A 159 5.04 1.52 22.39
CA GLU A 159 5.10 0.95 21.03
C GLU A 159 4.43 -0.43 20.98
N ALA A 160 4.79 -1.35 21.88
CA ALA A 160 4.13 -2.65 22.01
C ALA A 160 2.62 -2.52 22.26
N ARG A 161 2.22 -1.50 23.03
CA ARG A 161 0.81 -1.14 23.24
C ARG A 161 0.13 -0.68 21.97
N GLN A 162 0.74 0.21 21.19
CA GLN A 162 0.18 0.68 19.91
C GLN A 162 0.00 -0.48 18.92
N ASN A 163 1.00 -1.35 18.79
CA ASN A 163 0.95 -2.52 17.92
C ASN A 163 -0.14 -3.50 18.36
N TYR A 164 -0.27 -3.71 19.67
CA TYR A 164 -1.33 -4.52 20.27
C TYR A 164 -2.73 -3.99 19.92
N PHE A 165 -2.99 -2.69 20.12
CA PHE A 165 -4.28 -2.08 19.77
C PHE A 165 -4.55 -2.12 18.26
N SER A 166 -3.55 -1.83 17.44
CA SER A 166 -3.67 -1.85 15.98
C SER A 166 -4.12 -3.23 15.49
N ARG A 167 -3.48 -4.30 15.95
CA ARG A 167 -3.84 -5.68 15.57
C ARG A 167 -5.23 -6.10 16.05
N ILE A 168 -5.66 -5.65 17.24
CA ILE A 168 -7.05 -5.89 17.69
C ILE A 168 -8.04 -5.15 16.79
N TYR A 169 -7.71 -3.96 16.31
CA TYR A 169 -8.60 -3.19 15.44
C TYR A 169 -8.72 -3.82 14.06
N ASP A 170 -7.62 -4.34 13.49
CA ASP A 170 -7.63 -5.10 12.25
C ASP A 170 -8.54 -6.33 12.38
N LEU A 171 -8.37 -7.09 13.47
CA LEU A 171 -9.19 -8.26 13.75
C LEU A 171 -10.67 -7.90 13.94
N ALA A 172 -10.97 -6.81 14.66
CA ALA A 172 -12.33 -6.34 14.87
C ALA A 172 -13.02 -5.96 13.55
N TYR A 173 -12.28 -5.32 12.64
CA TYR A 173 -12.80 -4.96 11.33
C TYR A 173 -13.13 -6.21 10.50
N GLU A 174 -12.23 -7.19 10.48
CA GLU A 174 -12.48 -8.44 9.77
C GLU A 174 -13.67 -9.23 10.33
N ILE A 175 -13.77 -9.35 11.65
CA ILE A 175 -14.92 -9.99 12.30
C ILE A 175 -16.22 -9.25 11.95
N CYS A 176 -16.23 -7.92 12.01
CA CYS A 176 -17.40 -7.10 11.68
C CYS A 176 -17.86 -7.30 10.23
N GLU A 177 -16.92 -7.32 9.28
CA GLU A 177 -17.21 -7.60 7.87
C GLU A 177 -17.83 -8.98 7.66
N ILE A 178 -17.30 -10.01 8.33
CA ILE A 178 -17.84 -11.36 8.22
C ILE A 178 -19.24 -11.43 8.85
N LEU A 179 -19.45 -10.79 10.01
CA LEU A 179 -20.75 -10.77 10.68
C LEU A 179 -21.80 -10.05 9.83
N LYS A 180 -21.50 -8.86 9.29
CA LYS A 180 -22.41 -8.13 8.39
C LYS A 180 -22.79 -8.92 7.14
N LYS A 181 -21.83 -9.66 6.57
CA LYS A 181 -22.06 -10.52 5.40
C LYS A 181 -22.88 -11.78 5.75
N SER A 182 -22.74 -12.30 6.98
CA SER A 182 -23.58 -13.40 7.47
C SER A 182 -25.02 -12.97 7.75
N ASP A 183 -25.24 -11.74 8.22
CA ASP A 183 -26.58 -11.20 8.47
C ASP A 183 -27.31 -10.74 7.19
N SER A 184 -26.58 -10.55 6.09
CA SER A 184 -27.13 -10.24 4.76
C SER A 184 -27.35 -11.48 3.87
N ALA A 185 -27.13 -12.69 4.41
CA ALA A 185 -27.19 -13.97 3.70
C ALA A 185 -28.61 -14.46 3.31
N ASP A 186 -29.61 -13.57 3.26
CA ASP A 186 -30.87 -13.78 2.53
C ASP A 186 -30.78 -13.28 1.06
N ALA A 187 -29.60 -12.85 0.59
CA ALA A 187 -29.36 -12.48 -0.79
C ALA A 187 -28.05 -13.08 -1.35
N ASP A 188 -28.22 -14.11 -2.19
CA ASP A 188 -27.30 -14.69 -3.17
C ASP A 188 -25.85 -15.02 -2.77
N GLU A 189 -25.60 -16.33 -2.62
CA GLU A 189 -24.28 -16.95 -2.70
C GLU A 189 -23.70 -16.82 -4.12
N SER A 190 -22.38 -16.59 -4.20
CA SER A 190 -21.52 -16.54 -5.41
C SER A 190 -21.18 -15.17 -6.01
N ALA A 191 -21.31 -14.07 -5.28
CA ALA A 191 -20.61 -12.85 -5.67
C ALA A 191 -19.12 -12.95 -5.28
N ILE A 192 -18.26 -13.27 -6.25
CA ILE A 192 -16.89 -12.72 -6.30
C ILE A 192 -17.05 -11.27 -5.87
N ALA A 193 -16.42 -10.85 -4.76
CA ALA A 193 -16.54 -9.49 -4.27
C ALA A 193 -16.21 -8.57 -5.46
N THR A 194 -17.21 -8.00 -6.11
CA THR A 194 -17.00 -7.02 -7.15
C THR A 194 -16.64 -5.73 -6.42
N PRO A 195 -15.76 -4.89 -6.98
CA PRO A 195 -15.58 -3.56 -6.43
C PRO A 195 -16.94 -2.89 -6.26
N GLU A 196 -17.09 -2.02 -5.26
CA GLU A 196 -18.28 -1.14 -5.19
C GLU A 196 -18.42 -0.39 -6.53
N GLU A 197 -19.62 0.11 -6.85
CA GLU A 197 -19.91 0.72 -8.17
C GLU A 197 -18.91 1.84 -8.53
N GLY A 198 -17.92 1.54 -9.38
CA GLY A 198 -16.81 2.45 -9.76
C GLY A 198 -15.45 2.20 -9.08
N GLY A 199 -15.31 1.21 -8.22
CA GLY A 199 -14.03 0.83 -7.60
C GLY A 199 -13.11 0.03 -8.55
N LYS A 200 -11.80 0.27 -8.45
CA LYS A 200 -10.75 -0.54 -9.10
C LYS A 200 -10.33 -1.75 -8.25
N THR A 201 -9.76 -2.77 -8.89
CA THR A 201 -9.04 -3.87 -8.25
C THR A 201 -7.54 -3.56 -8.24
N VAL A 202 -6.92 -3.59 -7.07
CA VAL A 202 -5.53 -3.18 -6.86
C VAL A 202 -4.70 -4.36 -6.39
N TYR A 203 -3.66 -4.71 -7.14
CA TYR A 203 -2.62 -5.60 -6.67
C TYR A 203 -1.64 -4.81 -5.79
N LEU A 204 -1.74 -4.95 -4.48
CA LEU A 204 -0.79 -4.40 -3.53
C LEU A 204 0.16 -5.49 -3.04
N ALA A 205 1.37 -5.50 -3.63
CA ALA A 205 2.36 -6.54 -3.47
C ALA A 205 2.65 -6.90 -2.00
N THR A 206 3.05 -8.15 -1.77
CA THR A 206 3.66 -8.55 -0.50
C THR A 206 4.97 -7.79 -0.31
N VAL A 207 5.22 -7.34 0.92
CA VAL A 207 6.36 -6.51 1.30
C VAL A 207 7.23 -7.21 2.35
N THR A 208 8.42 -6.67 2.60
CA THR A 208 9.27 -7.07 3.73
C THR A 208 8.71 -6.50 5.04
N ALA A 209 9.12 -7.08 6.18
CA ALA A 209 8.56 -6.77 7.49
C ALA A 209 8.60 -5.27 7.82
N ASP A 210 9.70 -4.61 7.46
CA ASP A 210 9.94 -3.19 7.68
C ASP A 210 9.01 -2.25 6.90
N ARG A 211 8.24 -2.74 5.92
CA ARG A 211 7.28 -1.94 5.12
C ARG A 211 5.81 -2.33 5.37
N ASN A 212 5.54 -3.19 6.36
CA ASN A 212 4.19 -3.66 6.64
C ASN A 212 3.27 -2.52 7.09
N GLU A 213 3.76 -1.58 7.90
CA GLU A 213 2.95 -0.44 8.36
C GLU A 213 2.50 0.44 7.19
N GLU A 214 3.41 0.79 6.29
CA GLU A 214 3.11 1.55 5.07
C GLU A 214 2.15 0.80 4.15
N ARG A 215 2.30 -0.52 4.02
CA ARG A 215 1.38 -1.35 3.23
C ARG A 215 -0.02 -1.34 3.83
N GLU A 216 -0.17 -1.63 5.13
CA GLU A 216 -1.47 -1.63 5.82
C GLU A 216 -2.15 -0.25 5.75
N ASN A 217 -1.36 0.81 5.81
CA ASN A 217 -1.84 2.18 5.64
C ASN A 217 -2.49 2.39 4.25
N ILE A 218 -1.83 1.96 3.17
CA ILE A 218 -2.40 2.01 1.81
C ILE A 218 -3.63 1.09 1.68
N VAL A 219 -3.59 -0.12 2.27
CA VAL A 219 -4.74 -1.06 2.26
C VAL A 219 -5.98 -0.38 2.83
N ARG A 220 -5.82 0.26 4.00
CA ARG A 220 -6.93 0.92 4.71
C ARG A 220 -7.53 2.03 3.86
N ASP A 221 -6.71 2.94 3.38
CA ASP A 221 -7.17 4.09 2.59
C ASP A 221 -7.87 3.67 1.28
N LEU A 222 -7.35 2.65 0.60
CA LEU A 222 -7.96 2.17 -0.64
C LEU A 222 -9.26 1.40 -0.40
N ARG A 223 -9.34 0.59 0.66
CA ARG A 223 -10.58 -0.11 1.04
C ARG A 223 -11.66 0.86 1.49
N GLU A 224 -11.32 1.89 2.25
CA GLU A 224 -12.25 2.96 2.64
C GLU A 224 -12.87 3.70 1.44
N ARG A 225 -12.20 3.63 0.27
CA ARG A 225 -12.65 4.23 -0.99
C ARG A 225 -13.37 3.24 -1.92
N GLY A 226 -13.68 2.04 -1.45
CA GLY A 226 -14.41 1.02 -2.20
C GLY A 226 -13.55 0.22 -3.20
N HIS A 227 -12.21 0.30 -3.10
CA HIS A 227 -11.30 -0.49 -3.93
C HIS A 227 -11.07 -1.88 -3.34
N MET A 228 -10.91 -2.86 -4.23
CA MET A 228 -10.58 -4.22 -3.84
C MET A 228 -9.07 -4.41 -3.83
N ILE A 229 -8.54 -5.07 -2.79
CA ILE A 229 -7.10 -5.31 -2.65
C ILE A 229 -6.78 -6.79 -2.83
N LEU A 230 -5.84 -7.06 -3.73
CA LEU A 230 -5.15 -8.34 -3.94
C LEU A 230 -3.67 -8.21 -3.52
N PRO A 231 -2.96 -9.29 -3.19
CA PRO A 231 -3.49 -10.64 -3.01
C PRO A 231 -4.43 -10.72 -1.78
N ASP A 232 -5.49 -11.51 -1.89
CA ASP A 232 -6.48 -11.77 -0.83
C ASP A 232 -6.16 -13.04 -0.02
N SER A 233 -5.18 -13.83 -0.48
CA SER A 233 -4.59 -14.97 0.24
C SER A 233 -3.07 -14.82 0.36
N GLN A 234 -2.45 -15.59 1.24
CA GLN A 234 -0.99 -15.74 1.25
C GLN A 234 -0.51 -16.34 -0.08
N LEU A 235 0.67 -15.89 -0.51
CA LEU A 235 1.35 -16.50 -1.64
C LEU A 235 1.90 -17.88 -1.24
N PRO A 236 1.92 -18.87 -2.14
CA PRO A 236 2.54 -20.17 -1.91
C PRO A 236 4.02 -20.07 -1.52
N PHE A 237 4.62 -21.18 -1.08
CA PHE A 237 6.05 -21.22 -0.72
C PHE A 237 6.95 -21.67 -1.87
N ASN A 238 6.39 -22.21 -2.96
CA ASN A 238 7.13 -22.66 -4.12
C ASN A 238 7.19 -21.58 -5.22
N ALA A 239 8.36 -21.40 -5.85
CA ALA A 239 8.57 -20.37 -6.86
C ALA A 239 7.58 -20.43 -8.03
N ALA A 240 7.33 -21.62 -8.60
CA ALA A 240 6.44 -21.78 -9.75
C ALA A 240 4.98 -21.48 -9.39
N GLU A 241 4.55 -21.89 -8.20
CA GLU A 241 3.21 -21.62 -7.70
C GLU A 241 3.00 -20.13 -7.39
N ILE A 242 4.02 -19.45 -6.86
CA ILE A 242 4.00 -17.99 -6.68
C ILE A 242 3.84 -17.29 -8.04
N GLU A 243 4.62 -17.66 -9.05
CA GLU A 243 4.53 -17.02 -10.37
C GLU A 243 3.13 -17.18 -10.98
N LEU A 244 2.56 -18.37 -10.90
CA LEU A 244 1.18 -18.63 -11.33
C LEU A 244 0.20 -17.77 -10.56
N LYS A 245 0.28 -17.76 -9.22
CA LYS A 245 -0.68 -17.08 -8.37
C LYS A 245 -0.62 -15.55 -8.50
N VAL A 246 0.59 -14.99 -8.57
CA VAL A 246 0.79 -13.57 -8.83
C VAL A 246 0.23 -13.20 -10.21
N SER A 247 0.45 -14.03 -11.23
CA SER A 247 -0.11 -13.79 -12.57
C SER A 247 -1.65 -13.79 -12.56
N GLU A 248 -2.29 -14.72 -11.85
CA GLU A 248 -3.76 -14.73 -11.66
C GLU A 248 -4.28 -13.44 -11.00
N TYR A 249 -3.55 -12.91 -10.00
CA TYR A 249 -3.93 -11.66 -9.37
C TYR A 249 -3.73 -10.45 -10.27
N MET A 250 -2.59 -10.39 -10.99
CA MET A 250 -2.31 -9.36 -11.98
C MET A 250 -3.36 -9.37 -13.09
N ASP A 251 -3.87 -10.54 -13.46
CA ASP A 251 -4.88 -10.67 -14.51
C ASP A 251 -6.21 -10.01 -14.16
N ARG A 252 -6.50 -9.91 -12.86
CA ARG A 252 -7.71 -9.32 -12.28
C ARG A 252 -7.51 -7.87 -11.83
N ALA A 253 -6.27 -7.39 -11.75
CA ALA A 253 -5.95 -6.08 -11.23
C ALA A 253 -5.95 -5.00 -12.33
N ASP A 254 -6.45 -3.83 -11.98
CA ASP A 254 -6.36 -2.61 -12.80
C ASP A 254 -5.03 -1.88 -12.56
N VAL A 255 -4.53 -1.95 -11.32
CA VAL A 255 -3.34 -1.23 -10.84
C VAL A 255 -2.47 -2.15 -9.99
N ALA A 256 -1.15 -2.10 -10.16
CA ALA A 256 -0.18 -2.81 -9.34
C ALA A 256 0.70 -1.84 -8.54
N ILE A 257 0.77 -2.04 -7.23
CA ILE A 257 1.50 -1.19 -6.27
C ILE A 257 2.58 -2.03 -5.58
N HIS A 258 3.81 -1.53 -5.56
CA HIS A 258 4.97 -2.17 -4.93
C HIS A 258 5.66 -1.20 -3.97
N LEU A 259 5.97 -1.68 -2.76
CA LEU A 259 6.76 -0.96 -1.76
C LEU A 259 8.06 -1.72 -1.53
N LEU A 260 9.19 -1.11 -1.86
CA LEU A 260 10.50 -1.70 -1.57
C LEU A 260 10.93 -1.41 -0.14
N GLY A 261 11.45 -2.44 0.53
CA GLY A 261 12.05 -2.34 1.87
C GLY A 261 13.55 -2.54 1.86
N SER A 262 14.14 -2.49 3.05
CA SER A 262 15.58 -2.54 3.30
C SER A 262 16.22 -3.92 3.10
N SER A 263 15.41 -4.98 3.13
CA SER A 263 15.84 -6.39 3.00
C SER A 263 15.49 -6.96 1.61
N TYR A 264 16.21 -8.00 1.16
CA TYR A 264 15.92 -8.63 -0.14
C TYR A 264 14.59 -9.40 -0.16
N GLY A 265 14.18 -9.89 1.01
CA GLY A 265 12.96 -10.67 1.21
C GLY A 265 13.16 -12.18 1.01
N MET A 266 12.13 -12.94 1.36
CA MET A 266 12.16 -14.40 1.29
C MET A 266 12.34 -14.89 -0.15
N ILE A 267 13.23 -15.88 -0.33
CA ILE A 267 13.40 -16.62 -1.58
C ILE A 267 12.56 -17.91 -1.45
N PRO A 268 11.58 -18.14 -2.33
CA PRO A 268 10.74 -19.32 -2.29
C PRO A 268 11.51 -20.61 -2.64
N GLU A 269 10.93 -21.75 -2.27
CA GLU A 269 11.48 -23.05 -2.60
C GLU A 269 11.63 -23.23 -4.12
N ALA A 270 12.76 -23.80 -4.52
CA ALA A 270 13.14 -23.98 -5.92
C ALA A 270 13.24 -22.67 -6.74
N GLY A 271 13.37 -21.51 -6.08
CA GLY A 271 13.63 -20.21 -6.70
C GLY A 271 15.02 -19.65 -6.40
N ASP A 272 15.46 -18.68 -7.21
CA ASP A 272 16.72 -17.93 -7.03
C ASP A 272 16.49 -16.44 -6.73
N LYS A 273 15.28 -15.94 -6.95
CA LYS A 273 14.84 -14.56 -6.73
C LYS A 273 13.87 -14.46 -5.56
N SER A 274 13.90 -13.34 -4.85
CA SER A 274 12.92 -13.11 -3.79
C SER A 274 11.50 -12.96 -4.33
N VAL A 275 10.51 -13.15 -3.47
CA VAL A 275 9.11 -12.87 -3.78
C VAL A 275 8.92 -11.41 -4.21
N ILE A 276 9.71 -10.48 -3.65
CA ILE A 276 9.64 -9.04 -3.98
C ILE A 276 10.11 -8.79 -5.43
N GLU A 277 11.31 -9.27 -5.79
CA GLU A 277 11.85 -9.14 -7.15
C GLU A 277 10.93 -9.84 -8.18
N THR A 278 10.39 -11.00 -7.82
CA THR A 278 9.48 -11.78 -8.69
C THR A 278 8.19 -11.01 -9.00
N GLN A 279 7.53 -10.44 -7.98
CA GLN A 279 6.30 -9.67 -8.17
C GLN A 279 6.52 -8.42 -9.05
N ILE A 280 7.65 -7.71 -8.85
CA ILE A 280 8.00 -6.52 -9.64
C ILE A 280 8.27 -6.89 -11.10
N ARG A 281 8.99 -7.99 -11.33
CA ARG A 281 9.26 -8.49 -12.69
C ARG A 281 7.97 -8.88 -13.40
N LEU A 282 7.08 -9.63 -12.73
CA LEU A 282 5.82 -10.06 -13.32
C LEU A 282 4.90 -8.86 -13.62
N SER A 283 4.82 -7.88 -12.72
CA SER A 283 4.04 -6.66 -12.99
C SER A 283 4.59 -5.88 -14.19
N ALA A 284 5.91 -5.82 -14.38
CA ALA A 284 6.52 -5.19 -15.55
C ALA A 284 6.11 -5.86 -16.87
N VAL A 285 6.13 -7.20 -16.88
CA VAL A 285 5.72 -7.99 -18.04
C VAL A 285 4.24 -7.74 -18.36
N GLU A 286 3.37 -7.72 -17.35
CA GLU A 286 1.93 -7.51 -17.56
C GLU A 286 1.58 -6.06 -17.92
N ALA A 287 2.30 -5.07 -17.40
CA ALA A 287 2.15 -3.68 -17.83
C ALA A 287 2.54 -3.50 -19.32
N ALA A 288 3.58 -4.19 -19.78
CA ALA A 288 3.96 -4.16 -21.18
C ALA A 288 2.92 -4.83 -22.09
N LYS A 289 2.32 -5.95 -21.66
CA LYS A 289 1.33 -6.71 -22.47
C LYS A 289 -0.06 -6.09 -22.44
N ARG A 290 -0.60 -5.83 -21.24
CA ARG A 290 -2.00 -5.48 -21.00
C ARG A 290 -2.19 -4.01 -20.67
N GLY A 291 -1.12 -3.32 -20.29
CA GLY A 291 -1.19 -1.91 -19.94
C GLY A 291 -1.72 -1.63 -18.54
N ILE A 292 -1.63 -2.59 -17.60
CA ILE A 292 -1.91 -2.32 -16.18
C ILE A 292 -1.02 -1.17 -15.69
N GLU A 293 -1.60 -0.28 -14.89
CA GLU A 293 -0.88 0.85 -14.31
C GLU A 293 -0.01 0.35 -13.14
N ARG A 294 1.21 0.87 -13.03
CA ARG A 294 2.14 0.45 -11.96
C ARG A 294 2.59 1.62 -11.11
N LEU A 295 2.68 1.40 -9.81
CA LEU A 295 3.18 2.35 -8.82
C LEU A 295 4.28 1.63 -8.03
N VAL A 296 5.48 2.17 -8.00
CA VAL A 296 6.62 1.54 -7.31
C VAL A 296 7.28 2.58 -6.43
N TRP A 297 7.37 2.27 -5.13
CA TRP A 297 8.05 3.13 -4.17
C TRP A 297 9.40 2.58 -3.76
N LEU A 298 10.40 3.45 -3.81
CA LEU A 298 11.74 3.25 -3.27
C LEU A 298 12.03 4.34 -2.21
N PRO A 299 12.27 3.99 -0.94
CA PRO A 299 12.68 4.96 0.07
C PRO A 299 14.01 5.65 -0.25
N ASN A 300 14.12 6.97 -0.01
CA ASN A 300 15.36 7.75 -0.22
C ASN A 300 16.54 7.25 0.64
N GLU A 301 16.25 6.83 1.87
CA GLU A 301 17.25 6.42 2.87
C GLU A 301 17.20 4.91 3.11
N LEU A 302 17.20 4.13 2.02
CA LEU A 302 17.20 2.68 2.14
C LEU A 302 18.53 2.17 2.70
N GLN A 303 18.56 1.86 4.00
CA GLN A 303 19.72 1.25 4.66
C GLN A 303 19.76 -0.25 4.34
N THR A 304 20.38 -0.61 3.22
CA THR A 304 20.53 -2.01 2.80
C THR A 304 21.74 -2.63 3.50
N THR A 305 21.53 -3.71 4.25
CA THR A 305 22.61 -4.50 4.86
C THR A 305 23.04 -5.69 3.98
N GLU A 306 22.20 -6.09 3.04
CA GLU A 306 22.41 -7.24 2.16
C GLU A 306 22.92 -6.82 0.76
N GLU A 307 23.97 -7.51 0.27
CA GLU A 307 24.51 -7.29 -1.08
C GLU A 307 23.47 -7.56 -2.17
N LYS A 308 22.65 -8.61 -2.01
CA LYS A 308 21.57 -8.94 -2.96
C LYS A 308 20.53 -7.84 -3.08
N GLN A 309 20.16 -7.19 -1.97
CA GLN A 309 19.20 -6.08 -2.00
C GLN A 309 19.81 -4.85 -2.67
N THR A 310 21.08 -4.57 -2.37
CA THR A 310 21.81 -3.48 -3.02
C THR A 310 21.86 -3.68 -4.54
N ASP A 311 22.23 -4.88 -5.01
CA ASP A 311 22.24 -5.22 -6.44
C ASP A 311 20.85 -5.13 -7.07
N PHE A 312 19.81 -5.62 -6.38
CA PHE A 312 18.45 -5.56 -6.88
C PHE A 312 17.97 -4.11 -7.06
N VAL A 313 18.20 -3.23 -6.07
CA VAL A 313 17.81 -1.81 -6.14
C VAL A 313 18.56 -1.10 -7.27
N GLU A 314 19.86 -1.34 -7.42
CA GLU A 314 20.65 -0.75 -8.51
C GLU A 314 20.16 -1.23 -9.88
N ARG A 315 19.89 -2.54 -10.04
CA ARG A 315 19.29 -3.08 -11.26
C ARG A 315 17.94 -2.44 -11.54
N LEU A 316 17.09 -2.28 -10.53
CA LEU A 316 15.77 -1.68 -10.67
C LEU A 316 15.84 -0.21 -11.13
N ARG A 317 16.80 0.56 -10.62
CA ARG A 317 17.02 1.98 -11.01
C ARG A 317 17.49 2.15 -12.45
N VAL A 318 18.17 1.16 -13.04
CA VAL A 318 18.71 1.28 -14.41
C VAL A 318 17.89 0.54 -15.45
N ASP A 319 17.00 -0.37 -15.04
CA ASP A 319 16.16 -1.16 -15.94
C ASP A 319 15.07 -0.28 -16.60
N PRO A 320 15.06 -0.13 -17.94
CA PRO A 320 14.01 0.61 -18.64
C PRO A 320 12.60 0.05 -18.39
N ALA A 321 12.46 -1.25 -18.14
CA ALA A 321 11.17 -1.89 -17.85
C ALA A 321 10.59 -1.46 -16.50
N THR A 322 11.42 -0.91 -15.59
CA THR A 322 10.94 -0.29 -14.36
C THR A 322 10.05 0.90 -14.64
N TYR A 323 10.39 1.73 -15.63
CA TYR A 323 9.73 3.01 -15.89
C TYR A 323 8.59 2.92 -16.91
N GLN A 324 8.47 1.80 -17.63
CA GLN A 324 7.44 1.65 -18.65
C GLN A 324 6.05 1.49 -18.02
N LYS A 325 5.18 2.50 -18.22
CA LYS A 325 3.84 2.58 -17.61
C LYS A 325 3.86 2.43 -16.07
N THR A 326 4.93 2.93 -15.46
CA THR A 326 5.13 2.87 -14.02
C THR A 326 5.42 4.25 -13.47
N ASP A 327 4.68 4.63 -12.45
CA ASP A 327 4.99 5.72 -11.54
C ASP A 327 6.00 5.21 -10.49
N PHE A 328 7.29 5.34 -10.85
CA PHE A 328 8.40 5.02 -9.94
C PHE A 328 8.74 6.25 -9.11
N VAL A 329 8.56 6.15 -7.79
CA VAL A 329 8.79 7.22 -6.82
C VAL A 329 9.95 6.83 -5.91
N GLU A 330 11.00 7.63 -5.96
CA GLU A 330 12.08 7.59 -4.98
C GLU A 330 11.87 8.76 -4.01
N GLY A 331 11.48 8.46 -2.77
CA GLY A 331 10.98 9.50 -1.87
C GLY A 331 10.57 9.02 -0.49
N THR A 332 9.95 9.92 0.28
CA THR A 332 9.28 9.58 1.54
C THR A 332 7.99 8.80 1.28
N PHE A 333 7.50 8.11 2.31
CA PHE A 333 6.23 7.39 2.23
C PHE A 333 5.07 8.33 1.93
N GLU A 334 5.02 9.49 2.57
CA GLU A 334 3.92 10.46 2.41
C GLU A 334 3.78 10.95 0.96
N ILE A 335 4.91 11.22 0.28
CA ILE A 335 4.91 11.60 -1.15
C ILE A 335 4.32 10.47 -2.00
N PHE A 336 4.77 9.23 -1.77
CA PHE A 336 4.26 8.08 -2.51
C PHE A 336 2.78 7.84 -2.23
N LYS A 337 2.37 7.91 -0.97
CA LYS A 337 0.99 7.75 -0.53
C LYS A 337 0.09 8.79 -1.19
N GLY A 338 0.50 10.06 -1.20
CA GLY A 338 -0.22 11.12 -1.93
C GLY A 338 -0.44 10.75 -3.39
N LEU A 339 0.59 10.26 -4.07
CA LEU A 339 0.51 9.85 -5.47
C LEU A 339 -0.42 8.64 -5.68
N VAL A 340 -0.39 7.65 -4.78
CA VAL A 340 -1.35 6.53 -4.78
C VAL A 340 -2.77 7.08 -4.63
N ILE A 341 -3.02 7.94 -3.64
CA ILE A 341 -4.36 8.48 -3.40
C ILE A 341 -4.84 9.31 -4.60
N ASP A 342 -4.01 10.19 -5.16
CA ASP A 342 -4.34 10.97 -6.36
C ASP A 342 -4.65 10.09 -7.57
N HIS A 343 -3.97 8.95 -7.70
CA HIS A 343 -4.24 7.97 -8.75
C HIS A 343 -5.65 7.35 -8.64
N PHE A 344 -6.20 7.27 -7.42
CA PHE A 344 -7.53 6.71 -7.15
C PHE A 344 -8.63 7.76 -6.88
N ILE A 345 -8.29 9.04 -6.73
CA ILE A 345 -9.26 10.14 -6.72
C ILE A 345 -9.69 10.42 -8.17
N GLU A 346 -10.51 9.55 -8.72
CA GLU A 346 -11.44 9.94 -9.77
C GLU A 346 -12.76 10.36 -9.12
N LYS A 347 -12.96 11.67 -8.94
CA LYS A 347 -14.31 12.22 -8.99
C LYS A 347 -14.56 12.78 -10.38
N LYS A 348 -15.64 12.27 -10.98
CA LYS A 348 -16.38 12.87 -12.10
C LYS A 348 -16.42 14.40 -11.98
N SER A 349 -15.57 15.06 -12.72
CA SER A 349 -15.74 16.45 -13.11
C SER A 349 -15.13 16.67 -14.48
N ARG A 350 -15.85 16.22 -15.51
CA ARG A 350 -16.15 17.17 -16.59
C ARG A 350 -16.97 18.29 -15.94
N VAL A 351 -16.30 19.25 -15.31
CA VAL A 351 -16.88 20.58 -15.26
C VAL A 351 -16.61 21.12 -16.66
N ASP A 352 -17.61 20.97 -17.53
CA ASP A 352 -17.77 21.86 -18.67
C ASP A 352 -18.03 23.27 -18.12
N ASN A 353 -16.98 23.90 -17.59
CA ASN A 353 -16.89 25.34 -17.58
C ASN A 353 -15.94 25.67 -18.71
N PRO A 354 -16.44 26.07 -19.89
CA PRO A 354 -15.58 26.79 -20.80
C PRO A 354 -15.14 28.03 -20.04
N VAL A 355 -13.87 28.08 -19.62
CA VAL A 355 -13.21 29.37 -19.45
C VAL A 355 -13.20 29.96 -20.85
N GLN A 356 -14.24 30.73 -21.13
CA GLN A 356 -14.26 31.70 -22.20
C GLN A 356 -13.15 32.69 -21.89
N ASP A 357 -11.97 32.46 -22.44
CA ASP A 357 -11.22 33.52 -23.09
C ASP A 357 -10.84 33.04 -24.49
N ALA A 358 -11.85 33.10 -25.35
CA ALA A 358 -11.68 33.13 -26.78
C ALA A 358 -11.21 34.53 -27.19
N SER A 359 -9.93 34.82 -26.94
CA SER A 359 -9.15 35.78 -27.71
C SER A 359 -7.68 35.36 -27.61
N GLY A 360 -7.16 34.72 -28.65
CA GLY A 360 -5.76 34.31 -28.77
C GLY A 360 -4.80 35.48 -28.99
N ASP A 361 -4.86 36.49 -28.12
CA ASP A 361 -4.10 37.74 -28.19
C ASP A 361 -3.47 38.16 -26.84
N GLY A 362 -3.61 37.35 -25.80
CA GLY A 362 -2.89 37.52 -24.53
C GLY A 362 -1.45 36.97 -24.57
N PRO A 363 -0.53 37.45 -23.71
CA PRO A 363 0.81 36.90 -23.60
C PRO A 363 0.76 35.42 -23.20
N ARG A 364 1.62 34.60 -23.82
CA ARG A 364 1.69 33.16 -23.59
C ARG A 364 2.31 32.88 -22.23
N VAL A 365 1.79 31.89 -21.52
CA VAL A 365 2.25 31.52 -20.18
C VAL A 365 3.29 30.40 -20.26
N VAL A 366 4.47 30.62 -19.68
CA VAL A 366 5.54 29.63 -19.53
C VAL A 366 5.61 29.20 -18.07
N TYR A 367 5.52 27.89 -17.82
CA TYR A 367 5.83 27.34 -16.50
C TYR A 367 7.32 27.05 -16.40
N LEU A 368 8.03 27.88 -15.62
CA LEU A 368 9.45 27.74 -15.29
C LEU A 368 9.60 26.89 -14.02
N MET A 369 10.07 25.65 -14.17
CA MET A 369 10.21 24.72 -13.04
C MET A 369 11.63 24.67 -12.53
N ALA A 370 11.82 24.83 -11.22
CA ALA A 370 13.08 24.62 -10.52
C ALA A 370 12.86 23.95 -9.15
N PRO A 371 13.87 23.29 -8.57
CA PRO A 371 13.84 22.91 -7.16
C PRO A 371 13.97 24.15 -6.25
N PRO A 372 13.57 24.06 -4.96
CA PRO A 372 13.71 25.18 -4.01
C PRO A 372 15.13 25.76 -3.93
N ASP A 373 16.15 24.90 -3.98
CA ASP A 373 17.58 25.29 -3.94
C ASP A 373 18.05 26.13 -5.15
N ASP A 374 17.21 26.27 -6.17
CA ASP A 374 17.46 27.04 -7.38
C ASP A 374 16.53 28.24 -7.56
N GLU A 375 15.68 28.57 -6.57
CA GLU A 375 14.74 29.70 -6.65
C GLU A 375 15.43 31.02 -7.04
N GLU A 376 16.50 31.40 -6.33
CA GLU A 376 17.28 32.61 -6.65
C GLU A 376 17.95 32.54 -8.05
N LYS A 377 18.20 31.35 -8.58
CA LYS A 377 18.94 31.16 -9.85
C LYS A 377 18.03 31.31 -11.07
N ILE A 378 16.71 31.20 -10.89
CA ILE A 378 15.75 31.34 -11.98
C ILE A 378 15.23 32.77 -12.16
N GLU A 379 15.48 33.69 -11.23
CA GLU A 379 15.05 35.10 -11.31
C GLU A 379 15.47 35.76 -12.64
N ALA A 380 16.74 35.60 -13.04
CA ALA A 380 17.23 36.17 -14.30
C ALA A 380 16.55 35.57 -15.54
N ILE A 381 16.10 34.31 -15.46
CA ILE A 381 15.38 33.63 -16.55
C ILE A 381 13.92 34.11 -16.59
N GLU A 382 13.31 34.27 -15.42
CA GLU A 382 11.97 34.83 -15.27
C GLU A 382 11.90 36.24 -15.88
N ASP A 383 12.79 37.14 -15.47
CA ASP A 383 12.89 38.50 -16.02
C ASP A 383 13.10 38.47 -17.54
N TYR A 384 14.00 37.63 -18.03
CA TYR A 384 14.29 37.54 -19.46
C TYR A 384 13.07 37.09 -20.28
N LEU A 385 12.35 36.06 -19.82
CA LEU A 385 11.14 35.59 -20.50
C LEU A 385 10.05 36.66 -20.46
N PHE A 386 9.91 37.36 -19.33
CA PHE A 386 8.94 38.43 -19.14
C PHE A 386 9.21 39.66 -20.02
N GLU A 387 10.47 40.11 -20.11
CA GLU A 387 10.88 41.21 -21.01
C GLU A 387 10.62 40.87 -22.48
N HIS A 388 10.64 39.58 -22.82
CA HIS A 388 10.24 39.08 -24.13
C HIS A 388 8.73 38.87 -24.25
N GLY A 389 7.88 39.41 -23.38
CA GLY A 389 6.42 39.39 -23.55
C GLY A 389 5.76 38.03 -23.36
N LEU A 390 6.36 37.16 -22.54
CA LEU A 390 5.77 35.92 -22.04
C LEU A 390 5.39 36.12 -20.57
N GLU A 391 4.27 35.56 -20.13
CA GLU A 391 3.98 35.47 -18.69
C GLU A 391 4.73 34.27 -18.12
N VAL A 392 5.31 34.41 -16.93
CA VAL A 392 6.05 33.33 -16.28
C VAL A 392 5.35 32.97 -14.99
N VAL A 393 5.12 31.68 -14.79
CA VAL A 393 4.71 31.13 -13.50
C VAL A 393 5.85 30.26 -12.96
N ILE A 394 6.10 30.32 -11.66
CA ILE A 394 7.14 29.55 -10.97
C ILE A 394 6.49 28.62 -9.91
N PRO A 395 7.21 27.61 -9.39
CA PRO A 395 6.67 26.72 -8.39
C PRO A 395 6.38 27.47 -7.09
N VAL A 396 5.35 27.02 -6.36
CA VAL A 396 5.15 27.45 -4.98
C VAL A 396 6.17 26.71 -4.12
N PHE A 397 7.09 27.43 -3.48
CA PHE A 397 8.17 26.86 -2.67
C PHE A 397 7.84 26.79 -1.17
N SER A 398 6.72 27.37 -0.73
CA SER A 398 6.30 27.40 0.68
C SER A 398 4.84 27.02 0.85
N GLY A 399 4.51 26.36 1.95
CA GLY A 399 3.17 25.81 2.22
C GLY A 399 3.23 24.33 2.60
N THR A 400 2.06 23.72 2.72
CA THR A 400 1.93 22.27 2.88
C THR A 400 2.24 21.57 1.55
N GLU A 401 2.68 20.31 1.61
CA GLU A 401 2.99 19.53 0.41
C GLU A 401 1.79 19.38 -0.54
N ALA A 402 0.57 19.31 0.02
CA ALA A 402 -0.67 19.27 -0.75
C ALA A 402 -0.89 20.56 -1.55
N GLU A 403 -0.68 21.73 -0.92
CA GLU A 403 -0.80 23.04 -1.58
C GLU A 403 0.24 23.20 -2.70
N VAL A 404 1.48 22.77 -2.45
CA VAL A 404 2.56 22.81 -3.46
C VAL A 404 2.24 21.88 -4.65
N SER A 405 1.71 20.69 -4.39
CA SER A 405 1.32 19.73 -5.43
C SER A 405 0.12 20.22 -6.24
N GLU A 406 -0.90 20.76 -5.57
CA GLU A 406 -2.08 21.32 -6.21
C GLU A 406 -1.70 22.50 -7.12
N ALA A 407 -0.88 23.44 -6.62
CA ALA A 407 -0.37 24.56 -7.40
C ALA A 407 0.50 24.10 -8.60
N HIS A 408 1.32 23.06 -8.41
CA HIS A 408 2.10 22.47 -9.51
C HIS A 408 1.20 21.92 -10.62
N MET A 409 0.13 21.21 -10.25
CA MET A 409 -0.82 20.66 -11.20
C MET A 409 -1.68 21.73 -11.87
N GLU A 410 -2.05 22.78 -11.14
CA GLU A 410 -2.75 23.95 -11.69
C GLU A 410 -1.89 24.68 -12.72
N ASN A 411 -0.63 24.99 -12.39
CA ASN A 411 0.33 25.59 -13.31
C ASN A 411 0.52 24.74 -14.58
N LEU A 412 0.60 23.41 -14.43
CA LEU A 412 0.63 22.47 -15.56
C LEU A 412 -0.66 22.42 -16.38
N ARG A 413 -1.82 22.84 -15.85
CA ARG A 413 -3.08 22.90 -16.60
C ARG A 413 -3.22 24.20 -17.39
N ILE A 414 -2.74 25.31 -16.84
CA ILE A 414 -2.92 26.65 -17.43
C ILE A 414 -1.80 27.08 -18.38
N CYS A 415 -0.58 26.55 -18.24
CA CYS A 415 0.56 27.03 -19.04
C CYS A 415 0.45 26.65 -20.53
N ASP A 416 1.02 27.45 -21.42
CA ASP A 416 1.16 27.12 -22.85
C ASP A 416 2.40 26.24 -23.10
N SER A 417 3.50 26.54 -22.40
CA SER A 417 4.81 25.89 -22.59
C SER A 417 5.51 25.65 -21.25
N VAL A 418 6.47 24.73 -21.23
CA VAL A 418 7.23 24.35 -20.03
C VAL A 418 8.72 24.52 -20.26
N LEU A 419 9.39 25.11 -19.27
CA LEU A 419 10.85 25.18 -19.17
C LEU A 419 11.30 24.57 -17.84
N ILE A 420 12.12 23.54 -17.88
CA ILE A 420 12.69 22.89 -16.69
C ILE A 420 14.12 23.38 -16.50
N TYR A 421 14.38 24.09 -15.41
CA TYR A 421 15.72 24.48 -14.99
C TYR A 421 16.44 23.31 -14.32
N PHE A 422 17.51 22.82 -14.95
CA PHE A 422 18.32 21.69 -14.47
C PHE A 422 19.64 22.20 -13.87
N GLY A 423 19.52 22.96 -12.77
CA GLY A 423 20.61 23.42 -11.91
C GLY A 423 20.96 22.39 -10.83
N SER A 424 20.71 22.67 -9.56
CA SER A 424 20.95 21.72 -8.46
C SER A 424 20.06 20.46 -8.52
N ALA A 425 19.00 20.47 -9.33
CA ALA A 425 18.08 19.35 -9.50
C ALA A 425 18.79 18.03 -9.82
N THR A 426 18.22 16.90 -9.39
CA THR A 426 18.68 15.57 -9.78
C THR A 426 18.08 15.16 -11.12
N ARG A 427 18.70 14.18 -11.79
CA ARG A 427 18.13 13.58 -13.01
C ARG A 427 16.74 12.97 -12.74
N GLN A 428 16.54 12.37 -11.57
CA GLN A 428 15.24 11.82 -11.17
C GLN A 428 14.18 12.92 -11.10
N TRP A 429 14.51 14.07 -10.50
CA TRP A 429 13.58 15.20 -10.39
C TRP A 429 13.15 15.70 -11.78
N VAL A 430 14.09 15.84 -12.71
CA VAL A 430 13.78 16.25 -14.10
C VAL A 430 12.87 15.24 -14.80
N ASN A 431 13.15 13.93 -14.66
CA ASN A 431 12.31 12.88 -15.23
C ASN A 431 10.90 12.86 -14.60
N MET A 432 10.79 13.07 -13.29
CA MET A 432 9.51 13.21 -12.60
C MET A 432 8.69 14.36 -13.19
N LYS A 433 9.31 15.53 -13.41
CA LYS A 433 8.63 16.68 -14.06
C LYS A 433 8.22 16.39 -15.50
N LEU A 434 9.03 15.64 -16.25
CA LEU A 434 8.64 15.14 -17.58
C LEU A 434 7.39 14.25 -17.53
N ASN A 435 7.30 13.35 -16.55
CA ASN A 435 6.16 12.46 -16.37
C ASN A 435 4.90 13.22 -15.92
N ASN A 436 5.02 14.22 -15.05
CA ASN A 436 3.90 15.06 -14.63
C ASN A 436 3.26 15.79 -15.83
N MET A 437 4.06 16.22 -16.81
CA MET A 437 3.52 16.80 -18.06
C MET A 437 2.68 15.79 -18.86
N ILE A 438 3.07 14.52 -18.90
CA ILE A 438 2.29 13.46 -19.56
C ILE A 438 0.96 13.26 -18.84
N LYS A 439 0.98 13.20 -17.50
CA LYS A 439 -0.24 13.11 -16.68
C LYS A 439 -1.17 14.29 -16.87
N ALA A 440 -0.64 15.52 -16.83
CA ALA A 440 -1.42 16.74 -17.04
C ALA A 440 -2.08 16.80 -18.42
N SER A 441 -1.46 16.23 -19.46
CA SER A 441 -2.06 16.15 -20.80
C SER A 441 -3.31 15.26 -20.86
N GLY A 442 -3.44 14.28 -19.96
CA GLY A 442 -4.62 13.43 -19.81
C GLY A 442 -5.65 13.93 -18.78
N GLN A 443 -5.31 14.94 -17.97
CA GLN A 443 -6.11 15.38 -16.82
C GLN A 443 -6.27 16.91 -16.76
N GLY A 444 -7.26 17.43 -17.49
CA GLY A 444 -7.77 18.80 -17.32
C GLY A 444 -7.17 19.87 -18.25
N ARG A 445 -6.21 19.53 -19.12
CA ARG A 445 -5.77 20.44 -20.19
C ARG A 445 -6.72 20.41 -21.37
N THR A 446 -7.04 21.58 -21.92
CA THR A 446 -7.83 21.72 -23.16
C THR A 446 -6.94 21.76 -24.41
N GLN A 447 -5.66 22.10 -24.26
CA GLN A 447 -4.66 22.14 -25.35
C GLN A 447 -3.34 21.45 -24.94
N PRO A 448 -2.64 20.80 -25.87
CA PRO A 448 -1.31 20.23 -25.59
C PRO A 448 -0.30 21.32 -25.22
N ILE A 449 0.72 20.96 -24.45
CA ILE A 449 1.87 21.84 -24.18
C ILE A 449 2.61 22.04 -25.50
N ARG A 450 2.79 23.30 -25.92
CA ARG A 450 3.39 23.68 -27.22
C ARG A 450 4.87 23.33 -27.26
N GLU A 451 5.62 23.88 -26.32
CA GLU A 451 7.08 23.70 -26.25
C GLU A 451 7.49 23.14 -24.89
N LYS A 452 8.46 22.23 -24.93
CA LYS A 452 9.03 21.57 -23.74
C LYS A 452 10.53 21.66 -23.82
N VAL A 453 11.14 22.42 -22.91
CA VAL A 453 12.58 22.62 -22.88
C VAL A 453 13.15 22.20 -21.53
N ILE A 454 14.32 21.56 -21.56
CA ILE A 454 15.17 21.35 -20.39
C ILE A 454 16.41 22.22 -20.57
N LEU A 455 16.61 23.11 -19.61
CA LEU A 455 17.70 24.06 -19.57
C LEU A 455 18.79 23.55 -18.65
N ILE A 456 19.89 23.08 -19.22
CA ILE A 456 21.04 22.60 -18.46
C ILE A 456 21.84 23.81 -17.99
N ALA A 457 21.92 23.96 -16.67
CA ALA A 457 22.61 25.06 -16.00
C ALA A 457 23.65 24.53 -14.99
N PRO A 458 24.60 25.36 -14.54
CA PRO A 458 25.55 25.00 -13.49
C PRO A 458 24.89 24.56 -12.17
N PRO A 459 25.56 23.77 -11.32
CA PRO A 459 26.92 23.25 -11.50
C PRO A 459 27.00 22.15 -12.58
N GLU A 460 28.12 22.10 -13.30
CA GLU A 460 28.36 21.04 -14.29
C GLU A 460 28.49 19.68 -13.61
N SER A 461 27.97 18.65 -14.27
CA SER A 461 28.10 17.27 -13.79
C SER A 461 28.06 16.28 -14.95
N ARG A 462 28.72 15.13 -14.76
CA ARG A 462 28.80 14.08 -15.77
C ARG A 462 27.42 13.56 -16.22
N HIS A 463 26.42 13.62 -15.36
CA HIS A 463 25.06 13.19 -15.67
C HIS A 463 24.27 14.24 -16.47
N LYS A 464 24.60 15.53 -16.35
CA LYS A 464 24.02 16.61 -17.18
C LYS A 464 24.62 16.64 -18.58
N GLU A 465 25.94 16.48 -18.71
CA GLU A 465 26.64 16.46 -20.02
C GLU A 465 26.08 15.40 -20.98
N ARG A 466 25.62 14.27 -20.43
CA ARG A 466 25.10 13.13 -21.19
C ARG A 466 23.57 13.04 -21.17
N PHE A 467 22.89 14.01 -20.59
CA PHE A 467 21.43 14.00 -20.52
C PHE A 467 20.84 14.13 -21.93
N ARG A 468 19.91 13.23 -22.26
CA ARG A 468 19.20 13.19 -23.55
C ARG A 468 17.76 12.78 -23.28
N SER A 469 16.83 13.43 -23.99
CA SER A 469 15.41 13.14 -23.91
C SER A 469 14.78 13.29 -25.29
N HIS A 470 13.79 12.44 -25.59
CA HIS A 470 12.90 12.61 -26.74
C HIS A 470 11.62 13.38 -26.36
N LEU A 471 11.43 13.67 -25.07
CA LEU A 471 10.22 14.31 -24.54
C LEU A 471 10.33 15.84 -24.48
N ALA A 472 11.55 16.38 -24.55
CA ALA A 472 11.83 17.81 -24.46
C ALA A 472 13.12 18.15 -25.23
N GLU A 473 13.16 19.35 -25.81
CA GLU A 473 14.39 19.94 -26.36
C GLU A 473 15.37 20.29 -25.23
N ILE A 474 16.66 20.14 -25.49
CA ILE A 474 17.70 20.40 -24.50
C ILE A 474 18.48 21.63 -24.93
N ILE A 475 18.52 22.63 -24.06
CA ILE A 475 19.28 23.86 -24.23
C ILE A 475 20.36 23.91 -23.15
N GLN A 476 21.60 24.17 -23.56
CA GLN A 476 22.71 24.42 -22.64
C GLN A 476 22.98 25.91 -22.57
N ILE A 477 23.11 26.45 -21.36
CA ILE A 477 23.56 27.82 -21.14
C ILE A 477 25.03 27.78 -20.75
N PRO A 478 25.95 28.24 -21.63
CA PRO A 478 27.34 28.44 -21.25
C PRO A 478 27.44 29.72 -20.41
N GLY A 479 27.69 29.59 -19.10
CA GLY A 479 27.80 30.72 -18.19
C GLY A 479 26.46 31.41 -17.94
N ASP A 480 26.42 32.75 -18.00
CA ASP A 480 25.22 33.56 -17.70
C ASP A 480 24.45 34.02 -18.96
N SER A 481 24.77 33.46 -20.14
CA SER A 481 24.16 33.91 -21.41
C SER A 481 22.81 33.25 -21.69
N LEU A 482 21.72 34.01 -21.60
CA LEU A 482 20.36 33.53 -21.86
C LEU A 482 19.95 33.50 -23.35
N GLY A 483 20.82 33.97 -24.26
CA GLY A 483 20.55 33.98 -25.71
C GLY A 483 20.16 32.64 -26.35
N PRO A 484 20.61 31.47 -25.84
CA PRO A 484 20.10 30.17 -26.31
C PRO A 484 18.59 29.97 -26.14
N LEU A 485 17.92 30.73 -25.25
CA LEU A 485 16.46 30.68 -25.06
C LEU A 485 15.67 31.39 -26.16
N ASP A 486 16.30 32.20 -27.02
CA ASP A 486 15.60 32.94 -28.07
C ASP A 486 14.85 32.03 -29.06
N SER A 487 15.42 30.85 -29.33
CA SER A 487 14.78 29.81 -30.14
C SER A 487 13.48 29.32 -29.50
N PHE A 488 13.51 29.06 -28.19
CA PHE A 488 12.32 28.66 -27.43
C PHE A 488 11.27 29.78 -27.43
N ILE A 489 11.66 31.01 -27.10
CA ILE A 489 10.76 32.17 -27.08
C ILE A 489 10.06 32.36 -28.43
N THR A 490 10.80 32.23 -29.53
CA THR A 490 10.25 32.35 -30.89
C THR A 490 9.22 31.27 -31.17
N LYS A 491 9.48 30.01 -30.78
CA LYS A 491 8.54 28.90 -30.94
C LYS A 491 7.29 29.08 -30.09
N VAL A 492 7.43 29.48 -28.83
CA VAL A 492 6.28 29.72 -27.92
C VAL A 492 5.35 30.80 -28.47
N LYS A 493 5.90 31.87 -29.06
CA LYS A 493 5.12 32.96 -29.67
C LYS A 493 4.52 32.62 -31.04
N SER A 494 5.04 31.60 -31.71
CA SER A 494 4.55 31.21 -33.04
C SER A 494 3.09 30.75 -32.96
N LYS A 495 2.28 31.14 -33.94
CA LYS A 495 0.83 30.83 -33.96
C LYS A 495 0.51 29.44 -34.53
N ASP A 496 1.52 28.72 -35.03
CA ASP A 496 1.37 27.42 -35.67
C ASP A 496 1.30 26.25 -34.67
#